data_AF-A0A919LJX7-F1
#
_entry.id   AF-A0A919LJX7-F1
#
_cell.length_a   1.000
_cell.length_b   1.000
_cell.length_c   1.000
_cell.angle_alpha   90.00
_cell.angle_beta   90.00
_cell.angle_gamma   90.00
#
_symmetry.space_group_name_H-M   'P 1'
#
loop_
_entity.id
_entity.type
_entity.pdbx_description
1 polymer ?
#
loop_
_entity_poly.entity_id
_entity_poly.type
_entity_poly.pdbx_seq_one_letter_code
_entity_poly.pdbx_strand_id
1 'polypeptide(L)'
;MRGPMMATRPVVAAAAFCRSHARIPYREPGQRTRDRYALTDQGLQLLTALFALMEWGDRHLAPEGGPVRLRHRDCGAMVHVGLRCNQGHGVDADDIDVVPGPSLEKSFGDMP
;
A
#
# COMPACT_ATOMS: atom_id res chain seq x y z
N MET A 1 40.04 35.82 9.75
CA MET A 1 40.08 35.17 8.42
C MET A 1 39.85 33.67 8.60
N ARG A 2 38.95 33.09 7.78
CA ARG A 2 38.60 31.66 7.61
C ARG A 2 37.91 30.96 8.79
N GLY A 3 36.60 31.16 8.88
CA GLY A 3 35.68 30.21 9.52
C GLY A 3 35.32 29.06 8.56
N PRO A 4 34.91 27.88 9.07
CA PRO A 4 34.78 26.66 8.29
C PRO A 4 33.51 26.64 7.42
N MET A 5 33.76 26.37 6.13
CA MET A 5 32.95 25.64 5.14
C MET A 5 31.54 25.18 5.60
N MET A 6 30.51 25.95 5.24
CA MET A 6 29.14 25.44 5.19
C MET A 6 29.03 24.45 4.02
N ALA A 7 29.00 23.16 4.33
CA ALA A 7 28.59 22.12 3.41
C ALA A 7 27.06 22.11 3.31
N THR A 8 26.53 22.85 2.33
CA THR A 8 25.16 22.66 1.87
C THR A 8 25.14 21.40 1.00
N ARG A 9 24.63 20.30 1.53
CA ARG A 9 24.18 19.16 0.71
C ARG A 9 22.76 18.82 1.14
N PRO A 10 21.77 18.94 0.24
CA PRO A 10 20.39 18.63 0.57
C PRO A 10 20.28 17.13 0.81
N VAL A 11 19.71 16.74 1.95
CA VAL A 11 19.29 15.36 2.22
C VAL A 11 18.07 15.08 1.33
N VAL A 12 18.32 14.78 0.06
CA VAL A 12 17.35 14.15 -0.83
C VAL A 12 17.55 12.65 -0.71
N ALA A 13 16.86 12.00 0.25
CA ALA A 13 16.57 10.55 0.26
C ALA A 13 15.92 10.12 1.60
N ALA A 14 14.70 10.56 1.90
CA ALA A 14 13.89 9.98 2.99
C ALA A 14 12.37 10.24 2.86
N ALA A 15 11.84 10.47 1.64
CA ALA A 15 10.46 10.93 1.45
C ALA A 15 9.57 9.95 0.66
N ALA A 16 9.80 8.64 0.81
CA ALA A 16 8.95 7.62 0.17
C ALA A 16 8.04 6.87 1.16
N PHE A 17 8.37 6.82 2.46
CA PHE A 17 7.63 6.03 3.45
C PHE A 17 6.55 6.83 4.23
N CYS A 18 6.65 8.17 4.28
CA CYS A 18 5.77 9.03 5.08
C CYS A 18 4.40 9.37 4.45
N ARG A 19 4.01 8.78 3.31
CA ARG A 19 2.75 9.13 2.60
C ARG A 19 1.58 8.17 2.83
N SER A 20 1.74 7.09 3.60
CA SER A 20 0.63 6.18 3.96
C SER A 20 -0.18 6.63 5.17
N HIS A 21 0.42 7.46 6.04
CA HIS A 21 -0.22 7.95 7.25
C HIS A 21 -0.05 9.45 7.42
N ALA A 22 -1.14 10.16 7.66
CA ALA A 22 -1.12 11.55 8.10
C ALA A 22 -1.19 11.60 9.64
N ARG A 23 -0.35 12.45 10.25
CA ARG A 23 -0.46 12.77 11.68
C ARG A 23 -1.49 13.88 11.85
N ILE A 24 -2.58 13.59 12.54
CA ILE A 24 -3.59 14.59 12.91
C ILE A 24 -3.47 14.82 14.42
N PRO A 25 -3.09 16.02 14.88
CA PRO A 25 -3.05 16.33 16.30
C PRO A 25 -4.48 16.34 16.85
N TYR A 26 -4.70 15.60 17.93
CA TYR A 26 -5.96 15.63 18.67
C TYR A 26 -5.70 15.84 20.16
N ARG A 27 -6.62 16.53 20.82
CA ARG A 27 -6.53 16.85 22.24
C ARG A 27 -7.88 16.63 22.90
N GLU A 28 -7.94 15.67 23.82
CA GLU A 28 -9.07 15.55 24.72
C GLU A 28 -9.01 16.67 25.79
N PRO A 29 -10.15 17.21 26.23
CA PRO A 29 -10.17 18.22 27.28
C PRO A 29 -9.41 17.75 28.53
N GLY A 30 -8.41 18.53 28.95
CA GLY A 30 -7.56 18.20 30.12
C GLY A 30 -6.34 17.33 29.84
N GLN A 31 -6.13 16.83 28.61
CA GLN A 31 -4.99 15.96 28.28
C GLN A 31 -3.90 16.65 27.42
N ARG A 32 -2.72 16.03 27.36
CA ARG A 32 -1.61 16.44 26.47
C ARG A 32 -1.94 16.06 25.03
N THR A 33 -1.60 16.92 24.07
CA THR A 33 -1.83 16.65 22.64
C THR A 33 -1.14 15.36 22.21
N ARG A 34 -1.89 14.48 21.51
CA ARG A 34 -1.41 13.24 20.92
C ARG A 34 -1.69 13.24 19.43
N ASP A 35 -0.83 12.58 18.66
CA ASP A 35 -1.04 12.39 17.24
C ASP A 35 -1.90 11.16 16.99
N ARG A 36 -2.94 11.31 16.17
CA ARG A 36 -3.66 10.18 15.57
C ARG A 36 -3.04 9.88 14.20
N TYR A 37 -2.87 8.60 13.89
CA TYR A 37 -2.49 8.13 12.56
C TYR A 37 -3.76 7.93 11.72
N ALA A 38 -4.01 8.82 10.77
CA ALA A 38 -5.04 8.63 9.76
C ALA A 38 -4.42 7.93 8.54
N LEU A 39 -5.11 6.94 7.98
CA LEU A 39 -4.73 6.38 6.68
C LEU A 39 -4.93 7.46 5.62
N THR A 40 -3.93 7.63 4.76
CA THR A 40 -4.07 8.42 3.53
C THR A 40 -4.73 7.59 2.44
N ASP A 41 -5.07 8.20 1.31
CA ASP A 41 -5.58 7.46 0.13
C ASP A 41 -4.63 6.35 -0.32
N GLN A 42 -3.31 6.61 -0.27
CA GLN A 42 -2.29 5.60 -0.55
C GLN A 42 -2.31 4.47 0.50
N GLY A 43 -2.53 4.81 1.78
CA GLY A 43 -2.69 3.82 2.86
C GLY A 43 -3.96 2.97 2.70
N LEU A 44 -5.05 3.57 2.21
CA LEU A 44 -6.29 2.85 1.92
C LEU A 44 -6.12 1.85 0.76
N GLN A 45 -5.36 2.20 -0.28
CA GLN A 45 -5.08 1.28 -1.39
C GLN A 45 -4.31 0.03 -0.95
N LEU A 46 -3.51 0.12 0.12
CA LEU A 46 -2.78 -1.03 0.67
C LEU A 46 -3.71 -2.09 1.29
N LEU A 47 -4.92 -1.72 1.72
CA LEU A 47 -5.88 -2.65 2.28
C LEU A 47 -6.20 -3.80 1.33
N THR A 48 -6.24 -3.54 0.02
CA THR A 48 -6.48 -4.58 -1.00
C THR A 48 -5.43 -5.68 -0.94
N ALA A 49 -4.15 -5.32 -0.81
CA ALA A 49 -3.06 -6.30 -0.69
C ALA A 49 -3.12 -7.07 0.63
N LEU A 50 -3.47 -6.39 1.72
CA LEU A 50 -3.65 -7.03 3.03
C LEU A 50 -4.80 -8.04 3.03
N PHE A 51 -5.91 -7.71 2.37
CA PHE A 51 -7.05 -8.62 2.24
C PHE A 51 -6.74 -9.83 1.36
N ALA A 52 -5.96 -9.67 0.29
CA ALA A 52 -5.48 -10.80 -0.51
C ALA A 52 -4.62 -11.76 0.32
N LEU A 53 -3.70 -11.21 1.13
CA LEU A 53 -2.86 -12.01 2.02
C LEU A 53 -3.67 -12.70 3.13
N MET A 54 -4.66 -12.01 3.69
CA MET A 54 -5.60 -12.60 4.66
C MET A 54 -6.35 -13.77 4.04
N GLU A 55 -6.91 -13.61 2.84
CA GLU A 55 -7.65 -14.67 2.16
C GLU A 55 -6.76 -15.88 1.83
N TRP A 56 -5.52 -15.66 1.43
CA TRP A 56 -4.52 -16.72 1.28
C TRP A 56 -4.26 -17.45 2.62
N GLY A 57 -4.05 -16.69 3.70
CA GLY A 57 -3.84 -17.25 5.04
C GLY A 57 -5.03 -18.08 5.52
N ASP A 58 -6.25 -17.60 5.31
CA ASP A 58 -7.47 -18.31 5.65
C ASP A 58 -7.59 -19.63 4.90
N ARG A 59 -7.21 -19.68 3.62
CA ARG A 59 -7.28 -20.89 2.79
C ARG A 59 -6.22 -21.94 3.16
N HIS A 60 -5.04 -21.51 3.59
CA HIS A 60 -3.89 -22.41 3.72
C HIS A 60 -3.43 -22.65 5.17
N LEU A 61 -3.72 -21.74 6.09
CA LEU A 61 -3.20 -21.75 7.46
C LEU A 61 -4.30 -21.88 8.52
N ALA A 62 -5.57 -21.74 8.15
CA ALA A 62 -6.70 -21.80 9.06
C ALA A 62 -7.71 -22.89 8.65
N PRO A 63 -7.52 -24.16 9.07
CA PRO A 63 -8.41 -25.27 8.69
C PRO A 63 -9.86 -25.09 9.14
N GLU A 64 -10.09 -24.33 10.22
CA GLU A 64 -11.42 -23.96 10.73
C GLU A 64 -11.94 -22.63 10.14
N GLY A 65 -11.19 -22.01 9.24
CA GLY A 65 -11.42 -20.68 8.69
C GLY A 65 -10.76 -19.55 9.49
N GLY A 66 -10.50 -18.43 8.81
CA GLY A 66 -9.90 -17.23 9.39
C GLY A 66 -10.76 -16.54 10.45
N PRO A 67 -10.15 -15.78 11.37
CA PRO A 67 -10.87 -15.09 12.45
C PRO A 67 -11.71 -13.89 11.97
N VAL A 68 -11.54 -13.45 10.72
CA VAL A 68 -12.18 -12.25 10.16
C VAL A 68 -12.82 -12.58 8.82
N ARG A 69 -14.03 -12.05 8.57
CA ARG A 69 -14.73 -12.19 7.29
C ARG A 69 -15.09 -10.82 6.74
N LEU A 70 -14.77 -10.58 5.48
CA LEU A 70 -15.10 -9.34 4.78
C LEU A 70 -16.50 -9.43 4.20
N ARG A 71 -17.35 -8.46 4.49
CA ARG A 71 -18.74 -8.42 4.04
C ARG A 71 -19.07 -7.06 3.45
N HIS A 72 -19.74 -7.05 2.30
CA HIS A 72 -20.26 -5.83 1.72
C HIS A 72 -21.35 -5.27 2.62
N ARG A 73 -21.23 -3.99 2.99
CA ARG A 73 -22.12 -3.33 3.95
C ARG A 73 -23.57 -3.36 3.49
N ASP A 74 -23.82 -3.14 2.20
CA ASP A 74 -25.17 -2.86 1.72
C ASP A 74 -25.95 -4.13 1.36
N CYS A 75 -25.29 -5.15 0.80
CA CYS A 75 -25.96 -6.39 0.38
C CYS A 75 -25.64 -7.61 1.27
N GLY A 76 -24.67 -7.51 2.18
CA GLY A 76 -24.29 -8.62 3.06
C GLY A 76 -23.52 -9.76 2.40
N ALA A 77 -23.21 -9.67 1.10
CA ALA A 77 -22.38 -10.66 0.41
C ALA A 77 -20.94 -10.63 0.92
N MET A 78 -20.27 -11.80 0.89
CA MET A 78 -18.84 -11.89 1.24
C MET A 78 -18.00 -11.17 0.17
N VAL A 79 -16.97 -10.46 0.62
CA VAL A 79 -16.02 -9.77 -0.26
C VAL A 79 -14.78 -10.64 -0.40
N HIS A 80 -14.36 -10.84 -1.65
CA HIS A 80 -13.15 -11.57 -2.02
C HIS A 80 -12.26 -10.66 -2.85
N VAL A 81 -10.94 -10.88 -2.79
CA VAL A 81 -9.99 -10.14 -3.62
C VAL A 81 -9.69 -10.94 -4.88
N GLY A 82 -9.79 -10.28 -6.04
CA GLY A 82 -9.51 -10.88 -7.34
C GLY A 82 -8.89 -9.88 -8.31
N LEU A 83 -8.18 -10.39 -9.31
CA LEU A 83 -7.58 -9.59 -10.37
C LEU A 83 -8.63 -9.29 -11.44
N ARG A 84 -8.58 -8.07 -11.98
CA ARG A 84 -9.48 -7.62 -13.05
C ARG A 84 -8.70 -6.84 -14.09
N CYS A 85 -8.98 -7.08 -15.37
CA CYS A 85 -8.42 -6.27 -16.43
C CYS A 85 -9.17 -4.93 -16.56
N ASN A 86 -8.63 -4.01 -17.37
CA ASN A 86 -9.24 -2.69 -17.58
C ASN A 86 -10.63 -2.73 -18.24
N GLN A 87 -11.02 -3.87 -18.83
CA GLN A 87 -12.36 -4.09 -19.40
C GLN A 87 -13.35 -4.67 -18.38
N GLY A 88 -12.91 -4.93 -17.14
CA GLY A 88 -13.75 -5.46 -16.08
C GLY A 88 -13.94 -6.98 -16.10
N HIS A 89 -13.18 -7.73 -16.88
CA HIS A 89 -13.15 -9.19 -16.76
C HIS A 89 -12.37 -9.61 -15.52
N GLY A 90 -12.80 -10.69 -14.86
CA GLY A 90 -11.95 -11.40 -13.90
C GLY A 90 -10.80 -12.07 -14.64
N VAL A 91 -9.61 -12.07 -14.02
CA VAL A 91 -8.39 -12.62 -14.62
C VAL A 91 -7.80 -13.63 -13.65
N ASP A 92 -7.59 -14.86 -14.12
CA ASP A 92 -6.90 -15.90 -13.37
C ASP A 92 -5.38 -15.81 -13.58
N ALA A 93 -4.61 -16.46 -12.72
CA ALA A 93 -3.14 -16.34 -12.74
C ALA A 93 -2.52 -16.77 -14.08
N ASP A 94 -3.10 -17.78 -14.73
CA ASP A 94 -2.61 -18.33 -16.00
C ASP A 94 -2.96 -17.44 -17.20
N ASP A 95 -3.89 -16.49 -17.04
CA ASP A 95 -4.31 -15.53 -18.09
C ASP A 95 -3.53 -14.20 -18.03
N ILE A 96 -2.40 -14.16 -17.31
CA ILE A 96 -1.61 -12.96 -17.08
C ILE A 96 -0.28 -13.02 -17.82
N ASP A 97 -0.11 -12.14 -18.79
CA ASP A 97 1.19 -11.86 -19.40
C ASP A 97 1.93 -10.76 -18.62
N VAL A 98 3.16 -11.04 -18.21
CA VAL A 98 4.04 -10.05 -17.59
C VAL A 98 4.89 -9.38 -18.67
N VAL A 99 4.50 -8.17 -19.05
CA VAL A 99 5.22 -7.36 -20.04
C VAL A 99 6.15 -6.35 -19.37
N PRO A 100 7.34 -6.06 -19.95
CA PRO A 100 8.20 -4.99 -19.48
C PRO A 100 7.48 -3.64 -19.42
N GLY A 101 7.67 -2.92 -18.32
CA GLY A 101 7.19 -1.54 -18.19
C GLY A 101 8.19 -0.53 -18.76
N PRO A 102 7.78 0.74 -18.96
CA PRO A 102 8.61 1.78 -19.57
C PRO A 102 9.96 2.04 -18.87
N SER A 103 10.03 1.77 -17.57
CA SER A 103 11.27 1.90 -16.80
C SER A 103 12.26 0.75 -17.06
N LEU A 104 11.75 -0.45 -17.32
CA LEU A 104 12.57 -1.63 -17.60
C LEU A 104 13.07 -1.60 -19.06
N GLU A 105 12.22 -1.18 -20.00
CA GLU A 105 12.57 -1.04 -21.42
C GLU A 105 13.77 -0.11 -21.64
N LYS A 106 13.84 1.01 -20.91
CA LYS A 106 14.99 1.93 -20.95
C LYS A 106 16.28 1.27 -20.48
N SER A 107 16.21 0.45 -19.44
CA SER A 107 17.39 -0.26 -18.90
C SER A 107 17.95 -1.32 -19.86
N PHE A 108 17.13 -1.87 -20.75
CA PHE A 108 17.58 -2.80 -21.80
C PHE A 108 18.03 -2.08 -23.09
N GLY A 109 17.48 -0.90 -23.40
CA GLY A 109 17.87 -0.11 -24.59
C GLY A 109 19.19 0.66 -24.47
N ASP A 110 19.68 0.87 -23.24
CA ASP A 110 20.93 1.59 -22.95
C ASP A 110 22.14 0.66 -22.69
N MET A 111 22.02 -0.65 -22.94
CA MET A 111 23.13 -1.60 -22.84
C MET A 111 23.76 -1.79 -24.24
N PRO A 112 25.06 -1.52 -24.44
CA PRO A 112 25.72 -1.56 -25.75
C PRO A 112 25.84 -2.96 -26.35
#